data_AF-A0A9E8QG81-F1
#
_entry.id   AF-A0A9E8QG81-F1
#
_cell.length_a   1.000
_cell.length_b   1.000
_cell.length_c   1.000
_cell.angle_alpha   90.00
_cell.angle_beta   90.00
_cell.angle_gamma   90.00
#
_symmetry.space_group_name_H-M   'P 1'
#
loop_
_entity.id
_entity.type
_entity.pdbx_description
1 polymer ?
#
loop_
_entity_poly.entity_id
_entity_poly.type
_entity_poly.pdbx_seq_one_letter_code
_entity_poly.pdbx_strand_id
1 'polypeptide(L)'
;MKKTILTSATLVLVAMAVTGCSSAAPADEAPAPSAASSTAAAAPAAATGDVVAADGALSDTQTAYPMADGTFVAVDKNEPLPDAVLAQVNAEASAIAIQHGDAMATDRSAGLQARGAAKIDFQRDTGKRVIIAWDTVGLPTADTVSPIHFWAIDMPGYPLVVDRAEAEAKIATYLATQDDAASYQVIWATQ
;
A
#
# COMPACT_ATOMS: atom_id res chain seq x y z
N MET A 1 -13.82 -40.29 -3.10
CA MET A 1 -13.14 -41.01 -2.00
C MET A 1 -12.80 -40.01 -0.90
N LYS A 2 -13.10 -40.37 0.34
CA LYS A 2 -12.93 -39.56 1.57
C LYS A 2 -11.48 -39.13 1.81
N LYS A 3 -11.27 -37.91 2.35
CA LYS A 3 -10.64 -37.70 3.66
C LYS A 3 -10.86 -36.27 4.18
N THR A 4 -11.48 -36.24 5.36
CA THR A 4 -11.73 -35.12 6.27
C THR A 4 -10.65 -35.13 7.36
N ILE A 5 -10.06 -34.00 7.73
CA ILE A 5 -9.33 -33.76 9.01
C ILE A 5 -9.44 -32.24 9.32
N LEU A 6 -10.41 -31.77 10.14
CA LEU A 6 -10.34 -31.42 11.58
C LEU A 6 -9.12 -30.57 12.02
N THR A 7 -9.30 -29.29 12.35
CA THR A 7 -9.58 -28.68 13.69
C THR A 7 -8.35 -28.52 14.58
N SER A 8 -8.05 -27.28 15.00
CA SER A 8 -7.58 -26.98 16.36
C SER A 8 -7.78 -25.49 16.68
N ALA A 9 -8.75 -25.23 17.55
CA ALA A 9 -8.95 -23.98 18.25
C ALA A 9 -8.18 -24.08 19.58
N THR A 10 -7.40 -23.06 19.93
CA THR A 10 -6.78 -22.95 21.26
C THR A 10 -7.34 -21.71 21.93
N LEU A 11 -8.21 -21.96 22.90
CA LEU A 11 -8.83 -21.01 23.80
C LEU A 11 -8.16 -21.23 25.16
N VAL A 12 -7.49 -20.22 25.71
CA VAL A 12 -6.89 -20.29 27.05
C VAL A 12 -7.62 -19.33 27.98
N LEU A 13 -8.23 -19.92 29.00
CA LEU A 13 -8.92 -19.29 30.12
C LEU A 13 -7.95 -18.84 31.23
N VAL A 14 -8.27 -17.67 31.80
CA VAL A 14 -8.41 -17.34 33.24
C VAL A 14 -7.31 -17.74 34.24
N ALA A 15 -6.87 -16.75 35.01
CA ALA A 15 -6.58 -16.94 36.44
C ALA A 15 -7.07 -15.72 37.26
N MET A 16 -8.10 -15.95 38.09
CA MET A 16 -8.44 -15.15 39.26
C MET A 16 -7.50 -15.51 40.41
N ALA A 17 -7.03 -14.52 41.16
CA ALA A 17 -6.62 -14.62 42.57
C ALA A 17 -6.50 -13.20 43.14
N VAL A 18 -6.74 -12.85 44.40
CA VAL A 18 -7.39 -13.43 45.60
C VAL A 18 -7.60 -12.19 46.48
N THR A 19 -8.73 -12.12 47.19
CA THR A 19 -9.01 -11.13 48.24
C THR A 19 -8.11 -11.34 49.45
N GLY A 20 -7.50 -10.28 49.95
CA GLY A 20 -6.79 -10.24 51.22
C GLY A 20 -7.04 -8.93 51.95
N CYS A 21 -7.94 -8.94 52.93
CA CYS A 21 -8.10 -7.86 53.91
C CYS A 21 -6.97 -7.94 54.94
N SER A 22 -6.20 -6.86 55.09
CA SER A 22 -5.40 -6.60 56.28
C SER A 22 -5.56 -5.14 56.68
N SER A 23 -6.08 -4.94 57.89
CA SER A 23 -6.25 -3.64 58.53
C SER A 23 -4.92 -3.19 59.14
N ALA A 24 -4.38 -2.06 58.68
CA ALA A 24 -3.22 -1.40 59.28
C ALA A 24 -3.50 0.10 59.48
N ALA A 25 -3.03 0.63 60.60
CA ALA A 25 -3.27 1.96 61.17
C ALA A 25 -2.90 3.14 60.26
N PRO A 26 -3.42 4.37 60.51
CA PRO A 26 -3.07 5.54 59.72
C PRO A 26 -1.61 5.92 60.00
N ALA A 27 -0.73 5.62 59.05
CA ALA A 27 0.57 6.27 58.98
C ALA A 27 0.36 7.62 58.30
N ASP A 28 0.84 8.66 58.98
CA ASP A 28 0.95 10.04 58.53
C ASP A 28 1.66 10.07 57.15
N GLU A 29 0.86 10.23 56.09
CA GLU A 29 1.33 10.17 54.71
C GLU A 29 1.77 11.57 54.28
N ALA A 30 3.08 11.75 54.21
CA ALA A 30 3.72 12.91 53.59
C ALA A 30 3.10 13.18 52.20
N PRO A 31 2.98 14.44 51.76
CA PRO A 31 2.31 14.78 50.51
C PRO A 31 2.94 13.99 49.35
N ALA A 32 2.14 13.12 48.75
CA ALA A 32 2.52 12.37 47.57
C ALA A 32 2.98 13.37 46.48
N PRO A 33 4.15 13.19 45.86
CA PRO A 33 4.54 14.02 44.73
C PRO A 33 3.49 13.83 43.64
N SER A 34 2.83 14.94 43.28
CA SER A 34 1.92 15.01 42.14
C SER A 34 2.60 14.36 40.94
N ALA A 35 2.06 13.22 40.49
CA ALA A 35 2.48 12.58 39.27
C ALA A 35 2.13 13.52 38.12
N ALA A 36 3.09 14.37 37.75
CA ALA A 36 3.01 15.12 36.52
C ALA A 36 2.80 14.12 35.40
N SER A 37 1.63 14.16 34.77
CA SER A 37 1.37 13.46 33.52
C SER A 37 2.43 13.94 32.54
N SER A 38 3.48 13.14 32.38
CA SER A 38 4.43 13.29 31.30
C SER A 38 3.62 13.01 30.04
N THR A 39 3.18 14.08 29.38
CA THR A 39 2.89 14.03 27.95
C THR A 39 4.20 13.59 27.31
N ALA A 40 4.33 12.28 27.07
CA ALA A 40 5.41 11.73 26.28
C ALA A 40 5.45 12.57 25.01
N ALA A 41 6.57 13.27 24.80
CA ALA A 41 6.76 14.06 23.60
C ALA A 41 6.49 13.14 22.41
N ALA A 42 5.58 13.57 21.52
CA ALA A 42 5.33 12.84 20.28
C ALA A 42 6.68 12.58 19.63
N ALA A 43 6.97 11.31 19.34
CA ALA A 43 8.20 10.96 18.63
C ALA A 43 8.27 11.83 17.35
N PRO A 44 9.44 12.40 17.02
CA PRO A 44 9.56 13.16 15.80
C PRO A 44 9.15 12.26 14.63
N ALA A 45 8.29 12.75 13.75
CA ALA A 45 7.93 12.05 12.53
C ALA A 45 9.22 11.75 11.74
N ALA A 46 9.36 10.53 11.22
CA ALA A 46 10.47 10.19 10.34
C ALA A 46 10.43 11.08 9.10
N ALA A 47 11.57 11.39 8.47
CA ALA A 47 11.51 12.05 7.17
C ALA A 47 11.06 11.04 6.11
N THR A 48 10.33 11.49 5.09
CA THR A 48 10.01 10.64 3.93
C THR A 48 11.29 10.14 3.28
N GLY A 49 11.38 8.82 3.07
CA GLY A 49 12.58 8.16 2.57
C GLY A 49 13.52 7.61 3.64
N ASP A 50 13.30 7.93 4.92
CA ASP A 50 14.10 7.35 6.01
C ASP A 50 13.79 5.86 6.18
N VAL A 51 14.83 5.09 6.52
CA VAL A 51 14.65 3.69 6.95
C VAL A 51 14.12 3.67 8.37
N VAL A 52 13.00 2.98 8.58
CA VAL A 52 12.27 2.88 9.85
C VAL A 52 12.12 1.43 10.30
N ALA A 53 11.76 1.23 11.56
CA ALA A 53 11.31 -0.08 12.04
C ALA A 53 9.88 -0.36 11.56
N ALA A 54 9.55 -1.64 11.34
CA ALA A 54 8.23 -2.06 10.86
C ALA A 54 7.07 -1.60 11.77
N ASP A 55 7.31 -1.55 13.08
CA ASP A 55 6.39 -1.13 14.13
C ASP A 55 6.77 0.22 14.76
N GLY A 56 7.63 0.98 14.09
CA GLY A 56 8.05 2.31 14.53
C GLY A 56 6.88 3.29 14.61
N ALA A 57 6.97 4.26 15.53
CA ALA A 57 5.99 5.34 15.61
C ALA A 57 6.10 6.22 14.34
N LEU A 58 5.03 6.26 13.57
CA LEU A 58 4.86 7.11 12.38
C LEU A 58 3.72 8.10 12.60
N SER A 59 3.69 9.19 11.83
CA SER A 59 2.53 10.08 11.83
C SER A 59 1.32 9.45 11.13
N ASP A 60 0.12 10.01 11.33
CA ASP A 60 -1.12 9.57 10.67
C ASP A 60 -1.11 9.73 9.12
N THR A 61 -0.09 10.42 8.60
CA THR A 61 0.12 10.63 7.16
C THR A 61 1.16 9.69 6.58
N GLN A 62 1.84 8.91 7.43
CA GLN A 62 2.97 8.08 7.06
C GLN A 62 2.65 6.60 7.10
N THR A 63 3.33 5.86 6.24
CA THR A 63 3.30 4.40 6.16
C THR A 63 4.72 3.86 6.13
N ALA A 64 4.93 2.67 6.69
CA ALA A 64 6.19 1.93 6.56
C ALA A 64 6.10 1.04 5.33
N TYR A 65 6.68 1.47 4.21
CA TYR A 65 6.68 0.69 2.97
C TYR A 65 7.73 -0.43 3.04
N PRO A 66 7.36 -1.71 2.83
CA PRO A 66 8.31 -2.82 2.85
C PRO A 66 9.16 -2.86 1.57
N MET A 67 10.48 -2.76 1.73
CA MET A 67 11.43 -2.91 0.63
C MET A 67 11.80 -4.39 0.40
N ALA A 68 12.22 -4.72 -0.82
CA ALA A 68 12.61 -6.08 -1.20
C ALA A 68 13.83 -6.62 -0.42
N ASP A 69 14.67 -5.75 0.14
CA ASP A 69 15.80 -6.11 0.99
C ASP A 69 15.41 -6.40 2.46
N GLY A 70 14.12 -6.30 2.79
CA GLY A 70 13.58 -6.51 4.13
C GLY A 70 13.62 -5.28 5.03
N THR A 71 14.10 -4.13 4.54
CA THR A 71 13.99 -2.84 5.25
C THR A 71 12.61 -2.21 5.07
N PHE A 72 12.29 -1.21 5.89
CA PHE A 72 11.07 -0.42 5.74
C PHE A 72 11.43 1.03 5.53
N VAL A 73 10.78 1.68 4.57
CA VAL A 73 11.00 3.09 4.23
C VAL A 73 9.75 3.90 4.61
N ALA A 74 9.93 5.01 5.32
CA ALA A 74 8.84 5.91 5.63
C ALA A 74 8.34 6.61 4.35
N VAL A 75 7.03 6.53 4.09
CA VAL A 75 6.36 7.19 2.98
C VAL A 75 5.27 8.09 3.53
N ASP A 76 5.35 9.40 3.28
CA ASP A 76 4.26 10.32 3.56
C ASP A 76 3.31 10.45 2.34
N LYS A 77 2.01 10.29 2.58
CA LYS A 77 1.00 10.36 1.52
C LYS A 77 0.90 11.74 0.85
N ASN A 78 1.39 12.80 1.49
CA ASN A 78 1.34 14.18 0.99
C ASN A 78 2.63 14.61 0.26
N GLU A 79 3.68 13.79 0.31
CA GLU A 79 4.96 14.04 -0.37
C GLU A 79 5.15 13.07 -1.55
N PRO A 80 5.94 13.40 -2.58
CA PRO A 80 6.26 12.43 -3.63
C PRO A 80 6.84 11.13 -3.05
N LEU A 81 6.60 10.00 -3.72
CA LEU A 81 7.24 8.75 -3.30
C LEU A 81 8.76 8.88 -3.35
N PRO A 82 9.50 8.34 -2.35
CA PRO A 82 10.95 8.20 -2.44
C PRO A 82 11.33 7.43 -3.70
N ASP A 83 12.39 7.85 -4.38
CA ASP A 83 12.83 7.25 -5.65
C ASP A 83 13.03 5.72 -5.57
N ALA A 84 13.57 5.23 -4.45
CA ALA A 84 13.77 3.80 -4.22
C ALA A 84 12.45 3.03 -4.14
N VAL A 85 11.45 3.58 -3.43
CA VAL A 85 10.10 3.00 -3.32
C VAL A 85 9.42 3.03 -4.68
N LEU A 86 9.47 4.17 -5.39
CA LEU A 86 8.88 4.30 -6.72
C LEU A 86 9.51 3.32 -7.73
N ALA A 87 10.83 3.14 -7.69
CA ALA A 87 11.52 2.18 -8.54
C ALA A 87 11.06 0.74 -8.25
N GLN A 88 10.92 0.36 -6.98
CA GLN A 88 10.43 -0.96 -6.61
C GLN A 88 8.98 -1.18 -7.06
N VAL A 89 8.08 -0.22 -6.77
CA VAL A 89 6.66 -0.32 -7.18
C VAL A 89 6.51 -0.42 -8.70
N ASN A 90 7.29 0.35 -9.48
CA ASN A 90 7.31 0.21 -10.95
C ASN A 90 7.83 -1.16 -11.40
N ALA A 91 8.82 -1.73 -10.71
CA ALA A 91 9.35 -3.06 -11.02
C ALA A 91 8.33 -4.17 -10.70
N GLU A 92 7.64 -4.07 -9.57
CA GLU A 92 6.58 -5.01 -9.18
C GLU A 92 5.40 -4.96 -10.15
N ALA A 93 4.96 -3.76 -10.53
CA ALA A 93 3.90 -3.58 -11.51
C ALA A 93 4.34 -4.11 -12.89
N SER A 94 5.58 -3.83 -13.31
CA SER A 94 6.15 -4.38 -14.56
C SER A 94 6.19 -5.91 -14.54
N ALA A 95 6.55 -6.54 -13.42
CA ALA A 95 6.55 -8.00 -13.31
C ALA A 95 5.14 -8.60 -13.54
N ILE A 96 4.10 -7.95 -13.01
CA ILE A 96 2.71 -8.33 -13.26
C ILE A 96 2.33 -8.12 -14.72
N ALA A 97 2.76 -7.00 -15.32
CA ALA A 97 2.58 -6.75 -16.74
C ALA A 97 3.27 -7.83 -17.59
N ILE A 98 4.47 -8.28 -17.26
CA ILE A 98 5.16 -9.35 -18.00
C ILE A 98 4.43 -10.68 -17.84
N GLN A 99 4.00 -11.00 -16.62
CA GLN A 99 3.35 -12.29 -16.33
C GLN A 99 1.91 -12.37 -16.89
N HIS A 100 1.21 -11.24 -16.97
CA HIS A 100 -0.23 -11.16 -17.28
C HIS A 100 -0.57 -10.08 -18.33
N GLY A 101 0.39 -9.71 -19.15
CA GLY A 101 0.36 -8.56 -20.06
C GLY A 101 -0.42 -8.75 -21.34
N ASP A 102 -0.76 -10.00 -21.67
CA ASP A 102 -1.49 -10.32 -22.89
C ASP A 102 -3.00 -10.26 -22.64
N ALA A 103 -3.66 -9.26 -23.23
CA ALA A 103 -5.11 -9.06 -23.12
C ALA A 103 -5.93 -10.14 -23.84
N MET A 104 -5.28 -10.93 -24.72
CA MET A 104 -5.84 -12.07 -25.44
C MET A 104 -5.48 -13.41 -24.79
N ALA A 105 -4.70 -13.42 -23.70
CA ALA A 105 -4.31 -14.65 -23.02
C ALA A 105 -5.54 -15.43 -22.51
N THR A 106 -5.41 -16.75 -22.53
CA THR A 106 -6.43 -17.71 -22.06
C THR A 106 -6.83 -17.46 -20.60
N ASP A 107 -5.98 -16.81 -19.80
CA ASP A 107 -6.23 -16.47 -18.41
C ASP A 107 -6.36 -14.95 -18.14
N ARG A 108 -6.99 -14.24 -19.08
CA ARG A 108 -7.30 -12.81 -18.96
C ARG A 108 -7.96 -12.44 -17.63
N SER A 109 -8.84 -13.30 -17.10
CA SER A 109 -9.50 -13.07 -15.82
C SER A 109 -8.50 -13.02 -14.66
N ALA A 110 -7.56 -13.97 -14.56
CA ALA A 110 -6.53 -13.91 -13.54
C ALA A 110 -5.63 -12.70 -13.71
N GLY A 111 -5.31 -12.32 -14.96
CA GLY A 111 -4.53 -11.11 -15.22
C GLY A 111 -5.21 -9.82 -14.73
N LEU A 112 -6.50 -9.66 -14.98
CA LEU A 112 -7.27 -8.52 -14.46
C LEU A 112 -7.37 -8.54 -12.94
N GLN A 113 -7.51 -9.71 -12.32
CA GLN A 113 -7.50 -9.84 -10.86
C GLN A 113 -6.14 -9.47 -10.27
N ALA A 114 -5.03 -9.90 -10.87
CA ALA A 114 -3.67 -9.58 -10.44
C ALA A 114 -3.40 -8.06 -10.52
N ARG A 115 -3.78 -7.41 -11.63
CA ARG A 115 -3.66 -5.95 -11.78
C ARG A 115 -4.51 -5.20 -10.74
N GLY A 116 -5.74 -5.66 -10.51
CA GLY A 116 -6.64 -5.08 -9.50
C GLY A 116 -6.12 -5.23 -8.07
N ALA A 117 -5.57 -6.40 -7.72
CA ALA A 117 -4.95 -6.65 -6.43
C ALA A 117 -3.72 -5.76 -6.22
N ALA A 118 -2.83 -5.68 -7.21
CA ALA A 118 -1.64 -4.84 -7.15
C ALA A 118 -1.97 -3.36 -6.93
N LYS A 119 -3.01 -2.86 -7.62
CA LYS A 119 -3.50 -1.50 -7.40
C LYS A 119 -3.89 -1.26 -5.93
N ILE A 120 -4.62 -2.20 -5.33
CA ILE A 120 -5.03 -2.10 -3.91
C ILE A 120 -3.81 -2.17 -3.00
N ASP A 121 -2.88 -3.09 -3.27
CA ASP A 121 -1.65 -3.27 -2.48
C ASP A 121 -0.78 -2.01 -2.51
N PHE A 122 -0.49 -1.46 -3.69
CA PHE A 122 0.27 -0.22 -3.81
C PHE A 122 -0.40 0.96 -3.10
N GLN A 123 -1.74 1.06 -3.17
CA GLN A 123 -2.47 2.12 -2.45
C GLN A 123 -2.36 1.97 -0.93
N ARG A 124 -2.48 0.74 -0.43
CA ARG A 124 -2.35 0.44 0.99
C ARG A 124 -0.94 0.71 1.49
N ASP A 125 0.06 0.20 0.77
CA ASP A 125 1.44 0.15 1.25
C ASP A 125 2.15 1.50 1.11
N THR A 126 1.71 2.36 0.19
CA THR A 126 2.24 3.73 0.03
C THR A 126 1.37 4.80 0.69
N GLY A 127 0.12 4.48 1.04
CA GLY A 127 -0.88 5.45 1.48
C GLY A 127 -1.36 6.42 0.39
N LYS A 128 -0.92 6.27 -0.87
CA LYS A 128 -1.29 7.13 -2.00
C LYS A 128 -2.41 6.53 -2.84
N ARG A 129 -3.11 7.39 -3.58
CA ARG A 129 -4.01 6.96 -4.66
C ARG A 129 -3.16 6.65 -5.88
N VAL A 130 -3.23 5.44 -6.43
CA VAL A 130 -2.40 5.09 -7.60
C VAL A 130 -3.17 5.11 -8.91
N ILE A 131 -2.53 5.63 -9.95
CA ILE A 131 -2.87 5.45 -11.37
C ILE A 131 -1.80 4.55 -11.94
N ILE A 132 -2.18 3.40 -12.48
CA ILE A 132 -1.23 2.48 -13.12
C ILE A 132 -1.48 2.53 -14.62
N ALA A 133 -0.41 2.77 -15.38
CA ALA A 133 -0.39 2.62 -16.82
C ALA A 133 0.26 1.27 -17.14
N TRP A 134 -0.54 0.32 -17.62
CA TRP A 134 -0.13 -1.03 -17.96
C TRP A 134 0.24 -1.11 -19.45
N ASP A 135 1.51 -1.32 -19.76
CA ASP A 135 1.92 -1.76 -21.10
C ASP A 135 1.40 -3.19 -21.32
N THR A 136 0.56 -3.35 -22.32
CA THR A 136 -0.20 -4.58 -22.58
C THR A 136 -0.19 -4.88 -24.08
N VAL A 137 -0.22 -6.16 -24.44
CA VAL A 137 -0.29 -6.59 -25.84
C VAL A 137 -1.70 -7.10 -26.14
N GLY A 138 -2.28 -6.68 -27.26
CA GLY A 138 -3.61 -7.13 -27.67
C GLY A 138 -4.25 -6.24 -28.74
N LEU A 139 -5.58 -6.24 -28.78
CA LEU A 139 -6.39 -5.51 -29.75
C LEU A 139 -7.14 -4.38 -29.03
N PRO A 140 -6.57 -3.16 -28.92
CA PRO A 140 -7.19 -2.08 -28.14
C PRO A 140 -8.44 -1.50 -28.80
N THR A 141 -8.60 -1.68 -30.11
CA THR A 141 -9.74 -1.17 -30.90
C THR A 141 -10.26 -2.23 -31.87
N ALA A 142 -11.52 -2.07 -32.32
CA ALA A 142 -12.13 -2.97 -33.29
C ALA A 142 -11.41 -3.02 -34.64
N ASP A 143 -10.71 -1.93 -35.00
CA ASP A 143 -9.96 -1.82 -36.26
C ASP A 143 -8.56 -2.44 -36.17
N THR A 144 -8.12 -2.84 -34.97
CA THR A 144 -6.84 -3.52 -34.79
C THR A 144 -7.01 -5.00 -35.18
N VAL A 145 -6.32 -5.43 -36.23
CA VAL A 145 -6.41 -6.81 -36.76
C VAL A 145 -5.29 -7.75 -36.28
N SER A 146 -4.25 -7.20 -35.67
CA SER A 146 -3.10 -7.95 -35.12
C SER A 146 -2.71 -7.37 -33.76
N PRO A 147 -2.28 -8.19 -32.78
CA PRO A 147 -1.88 -7.69 -31.47
C PRO A 147 -0.78 -6.64 -31.56
N ILE A 148 -0.96 -5.54 -30.83
CA ILE A 148 0.01 -4.45 -30.67
C ILE A 148 0.21 -4.14 -29.19
N HIS A 149 1.32 -3.47 -28.88
CA HIS A 149 1.49 -2.83 -27.58
C HIS A 149 0.58 -1.61 -27.46
N PHE A 150 -0.01 -1.45 -26.29
CA PHE A 150 -0.76 -0.26 -25.90
C PHE A 150 -0.75 -0.11 -24.37
N TRP A 151 -1.02 1.10 -23.91
CA TRP A 151 -1.19 1.44 -22.50
C TRP A 151 -2.65 1.35 -22.12
N ALA A 152 -2.97 0.48 -21.17
CA ALA A 152 -4.24 0.46 -20.46
C ALA A 152 -4.08 1.23 -19.14
N ILE A 153 -4.81 2.33 -18.98
CA ILE A 153 -4.61 3.27 -17.86
C ILE A 153 -5.77 3.14 -16.86
N ASP A 154 -5.43 2.91 -15.58
CA ASP A 154 -6.39 2.70 -14.50
C ASP A 154 -7.02 4.01 -13.98
N MET A 155 -7.66 4.76 -14.88
CA MET A 155 -8.39 6.00 -14.63
C MET A 155 -9.83 5.92 -15.17
N PRO A 156 -10.74 6.86 -14.84
CA PRO A 156 -12.10 6.85 -15.36
C PRO A 156 -12.14 6.73 -16.89
N GLY A 157 -13.00 5.84 -17.40
CA GLY A 157 -13.09 5.53 -18.83
C GLY A 157 -12.07 4.51 -19.34
N TYR A 158 -11.10 4.11 -18.52
CA TYR A 158 -10.09 3.08 -18.82
C TYR A 158 -9.45 3.25 -20.21
N PRO A 159 -8.84 4.42 -20.49
CA PRO A 159 -8.37 4.72 -21.82
C PRO A 159 -7.29 3.73 -22.26
N LEU A 160 -7.40 3.29 -23.51
CA LEU A 160 -6.42 2.46 -24.20
C LEU A 160 -5.73 3.34 -25.24
N VAL A 161 -4.42 3.52 -25.11
CA VAL A 161 -3.64 4.40 -26.01
C VAL A 161 -2.40 3.69 -26.49
N VAL A 162 -2.04 3.86 -27.75
CA VAL A 162 -0.88 3.16 -28.32
C VAL A 162 0.43 3.87 -27.92
N ASP A 163 0.41 5.19 -27.85
CA ASP A 163 1.59 6.00 -27.58
C ASP A 163 1.73 6.36 -26.09
N ARG A 164 2.96 6.29 -25.58
CA ARG A 164 3.28 6.66 -24.21
C ARG A 164 3.09 8.15 -23.97
N ALA A 165 3.46 9.02 -24.92
CA ALA A 165 3.29 10.45 -24.74
C ALA A 165 1.79 10.82 -24.67
N GLU A 166 0.93 10.11 -25.41
CA GLU A 166 -0.52 10.25 -25.25
C GLU A 166 -0.99 9.77 -23.87
N ALA A 167 -0.46 8.66 -23.34
CA ALA A 167 -0.76 8.19 -21.98
C ALA A 167 -0.40 9.25 -20.93
N GLU A 168 0.80 9.80 -21.01
CA GLU A 168 1.30 10.87 -20.14
C GLU A 168 0.39 12.11 -20.23
N ALA A 169 0.01 12.53 -21.43
CA ALA A 169 -0.88 13.67 -21.64
C ALA A 169 -2.28 13.44 -21.04
N LYS A 170 -2.86 12.24 -21.19
CA LYS A 170 -4.17 11.91 -20.59
C LYS A 170 -4.11 11.88 -19.06
N ILE A 171 -3.05 11.29 -18.50
CA ILE A 171 -2.85 11.25 -17.04
C ILE A 171 -2.65 12.67 -16.50
N ALA A 172 -1.82 13.49 -17.14
CA ALA A 172 -1.62 14.88 -16.75
C ALA A 172 -2.93 15.70 -16.82
N THR A 173 -3.73 15.51 -17.88
CA THR A 173 -5.04 16.15 -18.02
C THR A 173 -5.97 15.74 -16.88
N TYR A 174 -6.01 14.45 -16.55
CA TYR A 174 -6.81 13.95 -15.43
C TYR A 174 -6.36 14.54 -14.10
N LEU A 175 -5.06 14.49 -13.78
CA LEU A 175 -4.53 15.04 -12.53
C LEU A 175 -4.78 16.54 -12.39
N ALA A 176 -4.76 17.30 -13.49
CA ALA A 176 -5.10 18.73 -13.49
C ALA A 176 -6.57 19.02 -13.12
N THR A 177 -7.46 18.02 -13.17
CA THR A 177 -8.86 18.14 -12.72
C THR A 177 -9.07 17.75 -11.25
N GLN A 178 -8.03 17.26 -10.57
CA GLN A 178 -8.11 16.81 -9.19
C GLN A 178 -7.65 17.92 -8.24
N ASP A 179 -8.46 18.22 -7.21
CA ASP A 179 -8.10 19.19 -6.17
C ASP A 179 -6.93 18.68 -5.29
N ASP A 180 -6.69 17.37 -5.29
CA ASP A 180 -5.73 16.65 -4.45
C ASP A 180 -4.68 15.89 -5.28
N ALA A 181 -4.23 16.46 -6.40
CA ALA A 181 -3.28 15.80 -7.32
C ALA A 181 -2.02 15.23 -6.63
N ALA A 182 -1.53 15.86 -5.56
CA ALA A 182 -0.36 15.37 -4.78
C ALA A 182 -0.62 14.05 -4.02
N SER A 183 -1.88 13.71 -3.76
CA SER A 183 -2.27 12.42 -3.17
C SER A 183 -2.14 11.26 -4.17
N TYR A 184 -1.97 11.56 -5.45
CA TYR A 184 -1.81 10.56 -6.49
C TYR A 184 -0.36 10.20 -6.75
N GLN A 185 -0.14 8.95 -7.12
CA GLN A 185 1.10 8.47 -7.71
C GLN A 185 0.80 7.80 -9.05
N VAL A 186 1.62 8.12 -10.06
CA VAL A 186 1.61 7.42 -11.35
C VAL A 186 2.64 6.31 -11.31
N ILE A 187 2.22 5.10 -11.67
CA ILE A 187 3.04 3.89 -11.77
C ILE A 187 3.08 3.46 -13.23
N TRP A 188 4.27 3.22 -13.75
CA TRP A 188 4.48 2.80 -15.13
C TRP A 188 4.92 1.33 -15.14
N ALA A 189 4.02 0.46 -15.57
CA ALA A 189 4.25 -0.98 -15.67
C ALA A 189 4.62 -1.33 -17.12
N THR A 190 5.90 -1.57 -17.38
CA THR A 190 6.43 -1.89 -18.72
C THR A 190 6.59 -3.40 -18.88
N GLN A 191 6.36 -3.92 -20.09
CA GLN A 191 6.67 -5.31 -20.44
C GLN A 191 8.09 -5.49 -20.99
#